data_AF-A0A0M4B6B6-F1
#
_entry.id   AF-A0A0M4B6B6-F1
#
_cell.length_a   1.000
_cell.length_b   1.000
_cell.length_c   1.000
_cell.angle_alpha   90.00
_cell.angle_beta   90.00
_cell.angle_gamma   90.00
#
_symmetry.space_group_name_H-M   'P 1'
#
loop_
_entity.id
_entity.type
_entity.pdbx_description
1 polymer ?
#
loop_
_entity_poly.entity_id
_entity_poly.type
_entity_poly.pdbx_seq_one_letter_code
_entity_poly.pdbx_strand_id
1 'polypeptide(L)'
;HTVGPRYAEKYHTAAENALSHCYRSCLEALIDLGLESIALGCIYTESKGYPREPAAHVAIRTVRRFLEKHKGRVSALVFCTST
;
A
#
# COMPACT_ATOMS: atom_id res chain seq x y z
N HIS A 1 9.93 5.36 2.84
CA HIS A 1 9.51 5.03 4.22
C HIS A 1 8.08 5.51 4.42
N THR A 2 7.22 4.73 5.08
CA THR A 2 5.83 5.11 5.37
C THR A 2 5.36 4.49 6.69
N VAL A 3 4.40 5.12 7.34
CA VAL A 3 3.88 4.67 8.64
C VAL A 3 2.47 4.13 8.46
N GLY A 4 2.33 2.80 8.47
CA GLY A 4 1.01 2.15 8.41
C GLY A 4 0.14 2.48 9.64
N PRO A 5 -1.20 2.48 9.49
CA PRO A 5 -2.12 2.82 10.58
C PRO A 5 -2.17 1.74 11.66
N ARG A 6 -2.48 2.15 12.89
CA ARG A 6 -2.92 1.24 13.95
C ARG A 6 -4.42 1.00 13.78
N TYR A 7 -4.82 -0.25 13.68
CA TYR A 7 -6.22 -0.61 13.44
C TYR A 7 -7.01 -0.64 14.75
N ALA A 8 -8.20 -0.07 14.70
CA ALA A 8 -9.24 -0.24 15.70
C ALA A 8 -10.57 -0.29 14.97
N GLU A 9 -11.45 -1.22 15.35
CA GLU A 9 -12.72 -1.44 14.65
C GLU A 9 -13.57 -0.16 14.57
N LYS A 10 -13.63 0.62 15.66
CA LYS A 10 -14.30 1.95 15.70
C LYS A 10 -13.75 2.98 14.69
N TYR A 11 -12.56 2.76 14.14
CA TYR A 11 -11.89 3.65 13.19
C TYR A 11 -11.57 2.93 11.87
N HIS A 12 -12.35 1.92 11.49
CA HIS A 12 -12.10 1.12 10.28
C HIS A 12 -11.89 2.00 9.04
N THR A 13 -12.77 2.96 8.77
CA THR A 13 -12.69 3.83 7.58
C THR A 13 -11.42 4.68 7.58
N ALA A 14 -11.01 5.18 8.76
CA ALA A 14 -9.78 5.95 8.89
C ALA A 14 -8.55 5.08 8.65
N ALA A 15 -8.55 3.84 9.15
CA ALA A 15 -7.48 2.88 8.91
C ALA A 15 -7.38 2.49 7.42
N GLU A 16 -8.49 2.26 6.74
CA GLU A 16 -8.50 1.97 5.30
C GLU A 16 -7.95 3.14 4.47
N ASN A 17 -8.41 4.35 4.76
CA ASN A 17 -7.94 5.56 4.08
C ASN A 17 -6.44 5.79 4.31
N ALA A 18 -5.99 5.66 5.56
CA ALA A 18 -4.57 5.80 5.90
C ALA A 18 -3.71 4.74 5.21
N LEU A 19 -4.13 3.47 5.22
CA LEU A 19 -3.40 2.39 4.55
C LEU A 19 -3.32 2.61 3.04
N SER A 20 -4.44 2.98 2.41
CA SER A 20 -4.48 3.35 1.00
C SER A 20 -3.52 4.51 0.70
N HIS A 21 -3.49 5.53 1.56
CA HIS A 21 -2.56 6.64 1.44
C HIS A 21 -1.10 6.20 1.55
N CYS A 22 -0.76 5.31 2.49
CA CYS A 22 0.60 4.77 2.61
C CYS A 22 1.11 4.13 1.32
N TYR A 23 0.29 3.27 0.68
CA TYR A 23 0.64 2.65 -0.60
C TYR A 23 0.77 3.70 -1.70
N ARG A 24 -0.20 4.61 -1.80
CA ARG A 24 -0.21 5.66 -2.82
C ARG A 24 1.00 6.57 -2.73
N SER A 25 1.35 7.07 -1.55
CA SER A 25 2.50 7.96 -1.36
C SER A 25 3.83 7.27 -1.72
N CYS A 26 3.98 5.97 -1.42
CA CYS A 26 5.16 5.22 -1.85
C CYS A 26 5.26 5.12 -3.39
N LEU A 27 4.13 4.97 -4.08
CA LEU A 27 4.08 4.89 -5.54
C LEU A 27 4.25 6.26 -6.20
N GLU A 28 3.72 7.32 -5.61
CA GLU A 28 3.98 8.70 -6.05
C GLU A 28 5.48 9.01 -5.94
N ALA A 29 6.12 8.65 -4.83
CA ALA A 29 7.56 8.80 -4.65
C ALA A 29 8.37 8.00 -5.69
N LEU A 30 7.94 6.80 -6.08
CA LEU A 30 8.56 6.03 -7.18
C LEU A 30 8.60 6.86 -8.48
N ILE A 31 7.46 7.47 -8.84
CA ILE A 31 7.32 8.27 -10.07
C ILE A 31 8.16 9.55 -9.99
N ASP A 32 8.11 10.24 -8.85
CA ASP A 32 8.80 11.51 -8.64
C ASP A 32 10.32 11.34 -8.67
N LEU A 33 10.82 10.20 -8.19
CA LEU A 33 12.24 9.85 -8.22
C LEU A 33 12.70 9.28 -9.57
N GLY A 34 11.79 9.12 -10.55
CA GLY A 34 12.12 8.54 -11.85
C GLY A 34 12.51 7.06 -11.81
N LEU A 35 12.05 6.34 -10.77
CA LEU A 35 12.30 4.92 -10.61
C LEU A 35 11.22 4.10 -11.33
N GLU A 36 11.57 2.89 -11.76
CA GLU A 36 10.63 2.03 -12.51
C GLU A 36 10.17 0.79 -11.73
N SER A 37 10.80 0.48 -10.60
CA SER A 37 10.45 -0.71 -9.81
C SER A 37 10.47 -0.45 -8.31
N ILE A 38 9.56 -1.13 -7.60
CA ILE A 38 9.45 -1.04 -6.14
C ILE A 38 9.04 -2.39 -5.54
N ALA A 39 9.63 -2.71 -4.40
CA ALA A 39 9.22 -3.81 -3.54
C ALA A 39 8.54 -3.24 -2.29
N LEU A 40 7.34 -3.72 -1.97
CA LEU A 40 6.53 -3.26 -0.84
C LEU A 40 6.19 -4.42 0.08
N GLY A 41 6.53 -4.28 1.36
CA GLY A 41 6.06 -5.20 2.39
C GLY A 41 4.57 -5.05 2.72
N CYS A 42 4.07 -5.91 3.59
CA CYS A 42 2.77 -5.71 4.23
C CYS A 42 2.85 -4.52 5.20
N ILE A 43 2.41 -3.33 4.76
CA ILE A 43 2.38 -2.10 5.58
C ILE A 43 1.40 -2.25 6.76
N TYR A 44 0.41 -3.11 6.58
CA TYR A 44 -0.54 -3.58 7.58
C TYR A 44 0.07 -4.75 8.34
N THR A 45 0.76 -4.48 9.45
CA THR A 45 1.37 -5.54 10.26
C THR A 45 0.40 -6.06 11.31
N GLU A 46 0.53 -7.32 11.69
CA GLU A 46 -0.26 -7.93 12.78
C GLU A 46 -0.03 -7.22 14.11
N SER A 47 1.18 -6.70 14.35
CA SER A 47 1.51 -5.87 15.52
C SER A 47 0.67 -4.59 15.64
N LYS A 48 0.05 -4.14 14.54
CA LYS A 48 -0.85 -2.98 14.49
C LYS A 48 -2.33 -3.39 14.53
N GLY A 49 -2.63 -4.68 14.67
CA GLY A 49 -3.98 -5.23 14.81
C GLY A 49 -4.83 -5.16 13.55
N TYR A 50 -4.24 -4.88 12.37
CA TYR A 50 -5.01 -4.73 11.13
C TYR A 50 -5.33 -6.12 10.56
N PRO A 51 -6.63 -6.49 10.39
CA PRO A 51 -6.97 -7.78 9.81
C PRO A 51 -6.38 -7.95 8.40
N ARG A 52 -5.69 -9.07 8.18
CA ARG A 52 -4.85 -9.30 7.00
C ARG A 52 -5.62 -9.22 5.68
N GLU A 53 -6.78 -9.87 5.60
CA GLU A 53 -7.57 -9.95 4.37
C GLU A 53 -8.12 -8.59 3.90
N PRO A 54 -8.87 -7.81 4.70
CA PRO A 54 -9.34 -6.49 4.25
C PRO A 54 -8.18 -5.53 3.96
N ALA A 55 -7.08 -5.63 4.70
CA ALA A 55 -5.91 -4.81 4.46
C ALA A 55 -5.21 -5.14 3.12
N ALA A 56 -5.11 -6.44 2.78
CA ALA A 56 -4.62 -6.89 1.48
C ALA A 56 -5.50 -6.35 0.34
N HIS A 57 -6.82 -6.36 0.52
CA HIS A 57 -7.74 -5.75 -0.45
C HIS A 57 -7.49 -4.26 -0.66
N VAL A 58 -7.27 -3.50 0.41
CA VAL A 58 -6.92 -2.07 0.32
C VAL A 58 -5.60 -1.90 -0.45
N ALA A 59 -4.56 -2.65 -0.09
CA ALA A 59 -3.25 -2.60 -0.73
C ALA A 59 -3.31 -2.86 -2.24
N ILE A 60 -3.89 -4.01 -2.63
CA ILE A 60 -3.97 -4.44 -4.02
C ILE A 60 -4.85 -3.49 -4.84
N ARG A 61 -5.99 -3.06 -4.29
CA ARG A 61 -6.90 -2.11 -4.96
C ARG A 61 -6.21 -0.78 -5.23
N THR A 62 -5.46 -0.26 -4.26
CA THR A 62 -4.73 1.01 -4.41
C THR A 62 -3.64 0.88 -5.46
N VAL A 63 -2.85 -0.20 -5.41
CA VAL A 63 -1.80 -0.47 -6.40
C VAL A 63 -2.40 -0.61 -7.81
N ARG A 64 -3.44 -1.44 -7.98
CA ARG A 64 -4.13 -1.64 -9.26
C ARG A 64 -4.58 -0.31 -9.87
N ARG A 65 -5.31 0.50 -9.10
CA ARG A 65 -5.80 1.81 -9.55
C ARG A 65 -4.67 2.78 -9.90
N PHE A 66 -3.57 2.73 -9.16
CA PHE A 66 -2.40 3.56 -9.44
C PHE A 66 -1.75 3.17 -10.78
N LEU A 67 -1.54 1.86 -11.02
CA LEU A 67 -0.96 1.34 -12.25
C LEU A 67 -1.85 1.59 -13.47
N GLU A 68 -3.17 1.51 -13.32
CA GLU A 68 -4.13 1.84 -14.38
C GLU A 68 -4.01 3.31 -14.84
N LYS A 69 -3.68 4.22 -13.91
CA LYS A 69 -3.49 5.66 -14.18
C LYS A 69 -2.10 5.99 -14.74
N HIS A 70 -1.07 5.26 -14.35
CA HIS A 70 0.34 5.54 -14.72
C HIS A 70 0.92 4.46 -15.63
N LYS A 71 0.18 4.09 -16.69
CA LYS A 71 0.60 3.06 -17.64
C LYS A 71 1.97 3.40 -18.24
N GLY A 72 2.85 2.40 -18.33
CA GLY A 72 4.19 2.53 -18.91
C GLY A 72 5.22 3.29 -18.05
N ARG A 73 4.86 3.70 -16.82
CA ARG A 73 5.80 4.35 -15.89
C ARG A 73 6.38 3.41 -14.84
N VAL A 74 5.74 2.27 -14.61
CA VAL A 74 6.16 1.27 -13.62
C VAL A 74 6.35 -0.05 -14.35
N SER A 75 7.59 -0.54 -14.34
CA SER A 75 8.01 -1.78 -15.00
C SER A 75 7.72 -3.00 -14.12
N ALA A 76 7.91 -2.87 -12.79
CA ALA A 76 7.63 -3.97 -11.86
C ALA A 76 7.21 -3.47 -10.47
N LEU A 77 6.26 -4.17 -9.85
CA LEU A 77 5.91 -4.00 -8.44
C LEU A 77 5.85 -5.36 -7.78
N VAL A 78 6.58 -5.52 -6.68
CA VAL A 78 6.67 -6.78 -5.93
C VAL A 78 6.03 -6.61 -4.55
N PHE A 79 5.12 -7.51 -4.20
CA PHE A 79 4.62 -7.62 -2.83
C PHE A 79 5.53 -8.58 -2.05
N CYS A 80 6.27 -8.04 -1.08
CA CYS A 80 7.11 -8.82 -0.17
C CYS A 80 6.27 -9.29 1.01
N THR A 81 5.73 -10.51 0.90
CA THR A 81 4.93 -11.13 1.96
C THR A 81 5.78 -12.10 2.77
N SER A 82 5.73 -11.99 4.09
CA SER A 82 6.21 -13.05 4.99
C SER A 82 5.08 -14.05 5.23
N THR A 83 5.44 -15.34 5.16
CA THR A 83 4.61 -16.49 5.55
C THR A 83 4.50 -16.57 7.06
#